data_AF-A0A927VSU2-F1
#
_entry.id   AF-A0A927VSU2-F1
#
_cell.length_a   1.000
_cell.length_b   1.000
_cell.length_c   1.000
_cell.angle_alpha   90.00
_cell.angle_beta   90.00
_cell.angle_gamma   90.00
#
_symmetry.space_group_name_H-M   'P 1'
#
loop_
_entity.id
_entity.type
_entity.pdbx_description
1 polymer ?
#
loop_
_entity_poly.entity_id
_entity_poly.type
_entity_poly.pdbx_seq_one_letter_code
_entity_poly.pdbx_strand_id
1 'polypeptide(L)' 'MEPILVIMAAGMGSRYGGNKQLDQITEQGDIIMDFSLYDAYQAGFRRVCFIIKHDFEDIFKAH' A
#
# COMPACT_ATOMS: atom_id res chain seq x y z
N MET A 1 -10.64 -1.96 -22.19
CA MET A 1 -10.99 -1.99 -20.75
C MET A 1 -9.68 -1.77 -20.00
N GLU A 2 -9.62 -0.78 -19.12
CA GLU A 2 -8.39 -0.46 -18.38
C GLU A 2 -8.28 -1.37 -17.14
N PRO A 3 -7.16 -2.09 -16.93
CA PRO A 3 -7.02 -2.98 -15.80
C PRO A 3 -6.91 -2.18 -14.49
N ILE A 4 -7.54 -2.69 -13.43
CA ILE A 4 -7.49 -2.11 -12.09
C ILE A 4 -6.62 -3.01 -11.22
N LEU A 5 -5.61 -2.42 -10.58
CA LEU A 5 -4.85 -3.11 -9.54
C LEU A 5 -5.64 -3.07 -8.23
N VAL A 6 -5.90 -4.23 -7.63
CA VAL A 6 -6.55 -4.32 -6.32
C VAL A 6 -5.51 -4.74 -5.28
N ILE A 7 -5.28 -3.87 -4.29
CA ILE A 7 -4.33 -4.11 -3.20
C ILE A 7 -5.13 -4.45 -1.94
N MET A 8 -4.93 -5.66 -1.41
CA MET A 8 -5.56 -6.12 -0.17
C MET A 8 -4.64 -5.80 1.02
N ALA A 9 -4.94 -4.71 1.71
CA ALA A 9 -4.16 -4.16 2.83
C ALA A 9 -4.96 -4.14 4.15
N ALA A 10 -5.85 -5.11 4.35
CA ALA A 10 -6.71 -5.22 5.53
C ALA A 10 -6.13 -6.12 6.67
N GLY A 11 -4.95 -6.70 6.46
CA GLY A 11 -4.34 -7.65 7.38
C GLY A 11 -3.47 -6.96 8.44
N MET A 12 -3.66 -7.32 9.72
CA MET A 12 -2.68 -7.01 10.76
C MET A 12 -1.52 -8.00 10.66
N GLY A 13 -0.29 -7.50 10.63
CA GLY A 13 0.93 -8.32 10.71
C GLY A 13 1.09 -8.94 12.10
N SER A 14 0.23 -9.88 12.49
CA SER A 14 0.30 -10.58 13.78
C SER A 14 1.61 -11.37 13.92
N ARG A 15 2.16 -11.85 12.79
CA ARG A 15 3.49 -12.46 12.71
C ARG A 15 4.65 -11.49 12.96
N TYR A 16 4.41 -10.19 12.78
CA TYR A 16 5.40 -9.11 12.87
C TYR A 16 5.22 -8.18 14.09
N GLY A 17 4.19 -8.40 14.91
CA GLY A 17 3.97 -7.68 16.17
C GLY A 17 3.34 -6.29 16.05
N GLY A 18 2.81 -5.89 14.89
CA GLY A 18 2.19 -4.56 14.71
C GLY A 18 2.02 -4.10 13.25
N ASN A 19 1.70 -2.80 13.08
CA ASN A 19 1.44 -2.14 11.80
C ASN A 19 2.71 -1.92 10.96
N LYS A 20 3.17 -2.95 10.26
CA LYS A 20 4.39 -2.88 9.42
C LYS A 20 4.17 -2.65 7.92
N GLN A 21 2.98 -2.23 7.48
CA GLN A 21 2.77 -1.90 6.06
C GLN A 21 3.25 -0.50 5.69
N LEU A 22 3.55 0.34 6.68
CA LEU A 22 3.98 1.73 6.55
C LEU A 22 5.36 1.96 7.17
N ASP A 23 6.05 0.88 7.54
CA ASP A 23 7.43 0.98 8.01
C ASP A 23 8.25 1.51 6.83
N GLN A 24 8.90 2.64 7.08
CA GLN A 24 9.81 3.25 6.12
C GLN A 24 10.97 2.28 5.86
N ILE A 25 11.22 2.01 4.58
CA ILE A 25 12.31 1.14 4.14
C ILE A 25 13.50 1.93 3.58
N THR A 26 13.33 3.25 3.38
CA THR A 26 14.39 4.18 2.95
C THR A 26 14.56 5.32 3.96
N GLU A 27 15.72 5.99 3.93
CA GLU A 27 15.99 7.17 4.76
C GLU A 27 15.12 8.37 4.37
N GLN A 28 14.56 8.34 3.15
CA GLN A 28 13.67 9.33 2.57
C GLN A 28 12.21 9.14 3.01
N GLY A 29 11.91 8.00 3.64
CA GLY A 29 10.59 7.70 4.16
C GLY A 29 9.68 6.90 3.24
N ASP A 30 10.22 6.35 2.14
CA ASP A 30 9.46 5.52 1.22
C ASP A 30 9.07 4.20 1.90
N ILE A 31 7.85 3.75 1.65
CA ILE A 31 7.31 2.49 2.15
C ILE A 31 7.27 1.46 1.01
N ILE A 32 7.18 0.17 1.36
CA ILE A 32 7.12 -0.91 0.36
C ILE A 32 6.00 -0.73 -0.68
N MET A 33 4.93 -0.03 -0.30
CA MET A 33 3.79 0.25 -1.17
C MET A 33 4.15 1.22 -2.31
N ASP A 34 5.07 2.16 -2.08
CA ASP A 34 5.49 3.13 -3.10
C ASP A 34 6.17 2.42 -4.28
N PHE A 35 7.04 1.45 -3.97
CA PHE A 35 7.69 0.60 -4.97
C PHE A 35 6.69 -0.28 -5.72
N SER A 36 5.71 -0.86 -5.01
CA SER A 36 4.66 -1.68 -5.62
C SER A 36 3.80 -0.87 -6.59
N LEU A 37 3.48 0.38 -6.25
CA LEU A 37 2.74 1.31 -7.10
C LEU A 37 3.57 1.77 -8.30
N TYR A 38 4.87 2.01 -8.11
CA TYR A 38 5.78 2.33 -9.19
C TYR A 38 5.85 1.20 -10.21
N ASP A 39 6.02 -0.04 -9.76
CA ASP A 39 6.03 -1.21 -10.64
C ASP A 39 4.70 -1.38 -11.38
N ALA A 40 3.57 -1.17 -10.70
CA ALA A 40 2.25 -1.20 -11.33
C ALA A 40 2.11 -0.12 -12.40
N TYR A 41 2.60 1.09 -12.13
CA TYR A 41 2.63 2.17 -13.11
C TYR A 41 3.48 1.82 -14.33
N GLN A 42 4.66 1.22 -14.11
CA GLN A 42 5.54 0.76 -15.18
C GLN A 42 4.92 -0.39 -16.00
N ALA A 43 4.11 -1.24 -15.35
CA ALA A 43 3.35 -2.31 -16.00
C ALA A 43 2.08 -1.82 -16.73
N GLY A 44 1.77 -0.52 -16.70
CA GLY A 44 0.66 0.08 -17.44
C GLY A 44 -0.65 0.19 -16.65
N PHE A 45 -0.66 -0.11 -15.35
CA PHE A 45 -1.81 0.20 -14.50
C PHE A 45 -1.90 1.70 -14.25
N ARG A 46 -3.13 2.20 -14.22
CA ARG A 46 -3.42 3.62 -13.95
C ARG A 46 -4.51 3.81 -12.91
N ARG A 47 -5.19 2.73 -12.53
CA ARG A 47 -6.22 2.72 -11.50
C ARG A 47 -5.87 1.69 -10.45
N VAL A 48 -5.93 2.11 -9.19
CA VAL A 48 -5.64 1.28 -8.02
C VAL A 48 -6.81 1.36 -7.05
N CYS A 49 -7.19 0.22 -6.48
CA CYS A 49 -8.22 0.10 -5.46
C CYS A 49 -7.62 -0.57 -4.22
N PHE A 50 -7.67 0.12 -3.08
CA PHE A 50 -7.21 -0.41 -1.81
C PHE A 50 -8.39 -0.98 -1.02
N ILE A 51 -8.24 -2.22 -0.56
CA ILE A 51 -9.15 -2.83 0.42
C ILE A 51 -8.45 -2.81 1.77
N ILE A 52 -8.86 -1.87 2.62
CA ILE A 52 -8.28 -1.62 3.94
C ILE A 52 -9.31 -1.84 5.04
N LYS A 53 -8.84 -2.00 6.27
CA LYS A 53 -9.69 -1.85 7.45
C LYS A 53 -9.97 -0.38 7.72
N HIS A 54 -11.14 -0.08 8.28
CA HIS A 54 -11.56 1.29 8.58
C HIS A 54 -10.54 2.03 9.47
N ASP A 55 -9.95 1.34 10.46
CA ASP A 55 -8.96 1.93 11.39
C ASP A 55 -7.66 2.39 10.72
N PHE A 56 -7.44 2.04 9.45
CA PHE A 56 -6.27 2.44 8.66
C PHE A 56 -6.56 3.60 7.69
N GLU A 57 -7.80 4.05 7.61
CA GLU A 57 -8.23 5.06 6.64
C GLU A 57 -7.42 6.35 6.76
N ASP A 58 -7.26 6.88 7.97
CA ASP A 58 -6.52 8.13 8.20
C ASP A 58 -5.06 8.00 7.82
N ILE A 59 -4.47 6.83 8.04
CA ILE A 59 -3.06 6.60 7.72
C ILE A 59 -2.85 6.52 6.21
N PHE A 60 -3.76 5.85 5.50
CA PHE A 60 -3.74 5.79 4.03
C PHE A 60 -4.04 7.15 3.37
N LYS A 61 -4.77 8.04 4.03
CA LYS A 61 -5.03 9.40 3.52
C LYS A 61 -3.89 10.38 3.78
N ALA A 62 -3.08 10.14 4.81
CA ALA A 62 -1.99 11.01 5.20
C ALA A 62 -0.69 10.76 4.40
N HIS A 63 -0.56 9.60 3.76
CA HIS A 63 0.54 9.22 2.87
C HIS A 63 0.18 9.52 1.41
#